data_AF-A0A2K2VRS1-F1
#
_entry.id   AF-A0A2K2VRS1-F1
#
_cell.length_a   1.000
_cell.length_b   1.000
_cell.length_c   1.000
_cell.angle_alpha   90.00
_cell.angle_beta   90.00
_cell.angle_gamma   90.00
#
_symmetry.space_group_name_H-M   'P 1'
#
loop_
_entity.id
_entity.type
_entity.pdbx_description
1 polymer ?
#
loop_
_entity_poly.entity_id
_entity_poly.type
_entity_poly.pdbx_seq_one_letter_code
_entity_poly.pdbx_strand_id
1 'polypeptide(L)'
;MRYGRYHLRQSWIFLLMWFLYSVGCPSPSSASTTHLLKDVSVVYQDGQWHVVLTGSKAMTYRALKAFTPLRLVVDLIDTLNEISPSPLVLNYEVIGTVRTLQLAGEPQPRTQVEISLIRDAPHKITRRGEEIWISFDTTQPKIKVVPSRTELVAKPMAEGEVATPKPSPQKPPPPPPPLERKSLPSASKVLSVRQSKMDKELRYD
;
A
#
# COMPACT_ATOMS: atom_id res chain seq x y z
N MET A 1 -19.26 17.18 88.19
CA MET A 1 -18.19 16.32 87.66
C MET A 1 -18.66 14.88 87.56
N ARG A 2 -19.09 14.41 86.38
CA ARG A 2 -19.08 12.99 85.95
C ARG A 2 -19.12 12.98 84.42
N TYR A 3 -17.97 12.79 83.77
CA TYR A 3 -17.87 12.57 82.33
C TYR A 3 -18.06 11.08 82.04
N GLY A 4 -19.06 10.77 81.20
CA GLY A 4 -19.42 9.41 80.78
C GLY A 4 -18.48 8.88 79.69
N ARG A 5 -18.01 7.65 79.90
CA ARG A 5 -17.20 6.84 78.98
C ARG A 5 -18.12 6.06 78.03
N TYR A 6 -18.23 6.44 76.75
CA TYR A 6 -18.93 5.63 75.73
C TYR A 6 -18.37 5.77 74.31
N HIS A 7 -17.05 5.66 74.10
CA HIS A 7 -16.46 5.74 72.75
C HIS A 7 -15.51 4.59 72.36
N LEU A 8 -15.65 3.39 72.94
CA LEU A 8 -14.73 2.28 72.66
C LEU A 8 -15.33 1.05 71.98
N ARG A 9 -16.52 1.14 71.38
CA ARG A 9 -17.17 -0.02 70.73
C ARG A 9 -17.78 0.21 69.35
N GLN A 10 -17.38 1.27 68.64
CA GLN A 10 -17.99 1.65 67.36
C GLN A 10 -16.97 1.87 66.23
N SER A 11 -15.81 1.19 66.28
CA SER A 11 -14.77 1.29 65.24
C SER A 11 -14.47 -0.03 64.52
N TRP A 12 -15.36 -1.03 64.58
CA TRP A 12 -15.14 -2.29 63.84
C TRP A 12 -16.11 -2.54 62.68
N ILE A 13 -17.21 -1.78 62.59
CA ILE A 13 -18.21 -1.97 61.52
C ILE A 13 -17.85 -1.20 60.24
N PHE A 14 -16.97 -0.20 60.30
CA PHE A 14 -16.62 0.62 59.14
C PHE A 14 -15.54 0.01 58.22
N LEU A 15 -14.90 -1.09 58.58
CA LEU A 15 -13.83 -1.70 57.75
C LEU A 15 -14.31 -2.79 56.78
N LEU A 16 -15.53 -3.30 56.94
CA LEU A 16 -16.08 -4.34 56.05
C LEU A 16 -16.91 -3.77 54.88
N MET A 17 -17.24 -2.48 54.93
CA MET A 17 -18.02 -1.79 53.89
C MET A 17 -17.14 -0.97 52.92
N TRP A 18 -15.90 -1.39 52.67
CA TRP A 18 -15.09 -0.85 51.57
C TRP A 18 -14.85 -1.88 50.45
N PHE A 19 -15.06 -3.18 50.72
CA PHE A 19 -14.72 -4.23 49.77
C PHE A 19 -15.78 -4.54 48.70
N LEU A 20 -16.96 -3.90 48.75
CA LEU A 20 -18.07 -4.19 47.84
C LEU A 20 -18.36 -3.08 46.80
N TYR A 21 -17.57 -2.00 46.76
CA TYR A 21 -17.73 -0.91 45.78
C TYR A 21 -16.82 -1.04 44.54
N SER A 22 -16.31 -2.24 44.27
CA SER A 22 -15.63 -2.59 43.02
C SER A 22 -16.51 -3.45 42.11
N VAL A 23 -17.83 -3.17 42.08
CA VAL A 23 -18.67 -3.60 40.96
C VAL A 23 -18.23 -2.78 39.76
N GLY A 24 -17.33 -3.37 38.97
CA GLY A 24 -16.83 -2.81 37.73
C GLY A 24 -18.01 -2.34 36.88
N CYS A 25 -18.06 -1.05 36.60
CA CYS A 25 -18.87 -0.57 35.48
C CYS A 25 -18.42 -1.40 34.26
N PRO A 26 -19.31 -2.16 33.61
CA PRO A 26 -18.99 -2.70 32.30
C PRO A 26 -18.68 -1.49 31.43
N SER A 27 -17.41 -1.29 31.08
CA SER A 27 -17.03 -0.31 30.08
C SER A 27 -17.89 -0.59 28.85
N PRO A 28 -18.65 0.38 28.34
CA PRO A 28 -19.39 0.19 27.11
C PRO A 28 -18.36 -0.21 26.06
N SER A 29 -18.50 -1.43 25.54
CA SER A 29 -17.77 -1.85 24.36
C SER A 29 -18.13 -0.83 23.28
N SER A 30 -17.19 0.05 22.94
CA SER A 30 -17.34 0.97 21.82
C SER A 30 -17.47 0.13 20.57
N ALA A 31 -18.69 -0.24 20.21
CA ALA A 31 -18.99 -0.87 18.95
C ALA A 31 -18.61 0.13 17.86
N SER A 32 -17.47 -0.10 17.21
CA SER A 32 -17.04 0.75 16.11
C SER A 32 -18.09 0.67 15.01
N THR A 33 -18.59 1.82 14.58
CA THR A 33 -19.63 1.87 13.57
C THR A 33 -19.01 1.51 12.23
N THR A 34 -19.42 0.37 11.67
CA THR A 34 -18.94 -0.06 10.37
C THR A 34 -19.36 0.93 9.27
N HIS A 35 -18.41 1.26 8.41
CA HIS A 35 -18.57 2.09 7.22
C HIS A 35 -18.54 1.22 5.96
N LEU A 36 -19.05 1.78 4.87
CA LEU A 36 -19.10 1.15 3.54
C LEU A 36 -18.30 1.99 2.56
N LEU A 37 -17.37 1.37 1.82
CA LEU A 37 -16.77 1.94 0.62
C LEU A 37 -17.69 1.63 -0.56
N LYS A 38 -18.26 2.68 -1.14
CA LYS A 38 -19.28 2.61 -2.20
C LYS A 38 -18.72 2.71 -3.60
N ASP A 39 -17.69 3.53 -3.80
CA ASP A 39 -17.11 3.78 -5.11
C ASP A 39 -15.61 4.09 -5.02
N VAL A 40 -14.89 3.75 -6.09
CA VAL A 40 -13.50 4.11 -6.33
C VAL A 40 -13.39 4.57 -7.77
N SER A 41 -13.13 5.86 -7.94
CA SER A 41 -12.99 6.48 -9.26
C SER A 41 -11.65 7.18 -9.41
N VAL A 42 -11.24 7.39 -10.66
CA VAL A 42 -10.03 8.12 -11.00
C VAL A 42 -10.39 9.25 -11.93
N VAL A 43 -10.04 10.47 -11.54
CA VAL A 43 -10.39 11.70 -12.26
C VAL A 43 -9.15 12.55 -12.50
N TYR A 44 -9.17 13.35 -13.56
CA TYR A 44 -8.12 14.33 -13.84
C TYR A 44 -8.69 15.73 -13.67
N GLN A 45 -8.14 16.50 -12.73
CA GLN A 45 -8.62 17.84 -12.39
C GLN A 45 -7.45 18.71 -11.95
N ASP A 46 -7.46 19.99 -12.35
CA ASP A 46 -6.45 20.98 -11.96
C ASP A 46 -5.00 20.55 -12.28
N GLY A 47 -4.82 19.81 -13.37
CA GLY A 47 -3.52 19.31 -13.81
C GLY A 47 -3.01 18.05 -13.07
N GLN A 48 -3.81 17.49 -12.16
CA GLN A 48 -3.43 16.36 -11.31
C GLN A 48 -4.37 15.16 -11.51
N TRP A 49 -3.81 13.96 -11.36
CA TRP A 49 -4.61 12.74 -11.26
C TRP A 49 -5.07 12.55 -9.83
N HIS A 50 -6.35 12.23 -9.64
CA HIS A 50 -6.96 11.98 -8.34
C HIS A 50 -7.58 10.59 -8.31
N VAL A 51 -7.26 9.81 -7.29
CA VAL A 51 -8.08 8.64 -6.91
C VAL A 51 -9.05 9.10 -5.84
N VAL A 52 -10.35 8.91 -6.08
CA VAL A 52 -11.41 9.32 -5.17
C VAL A 52 -12.06 8.07 -4.58
N LEU A 53 -12.02 7.96 -3.26
CA LEU A 53 -12.67 6.89 -2.51
C LEU A 53 -13.94 7.44 -1.88
N THR A 54 -15.09 6.91 -2.24
CA THR A 54 -16.40 7.43 -1.77
C THR A 54 -17.00 6.47 -0.77
N GLY A 55 -17.24 6.96 0.45
CA GLY A 55 -17.85 6.19 1.53
C GLY A 55 -19.35 6.39 1.65
N SER A 56 -19.99 5.59 2.51
CA SER A 56 -21.33 5.85 3.06
C SER A 56 -21.34 6.94 4.12
N LYS A 57 -20.19 7.16 4.73
CA LYS A 57 -19.89 8.18 5.73
C LYS A 57 -18.41 8.52 5.61
N ALA A 58 -17.99 9.52 6.34
CA ALA A 58 -16.62 9.96 6.38
C ALA A 58 -15.68 8.90 7.01
N MET A 59 -14.87 8.24 6.17
CA MET A 59 -14.04 7.09 6.53
C MET A 59 -12.72 7.50 7.21
N THR A 60 -12.23 6.63 8.10
CA THR A 60 -10.90 6.76 8.72
C THR A 60 -9.89 5.94 7.92
N TYR A 61 -8.71 6.51 7.67
CA TYR A 61 -7.70 5.84 6.86
C TYR A 61 -6.29 5.93 7.43
N ARG A 62 -5.44 5.00 6.98
CA ARG A 62 -3.98 5.06 7.08
C ARG A 62 -3.39 4.86 5.70
N ALA A 63 -2.28 5.53 5.39
CA ALA A 63 -1.64 5.41 4.09
C ALA A 63 -0.16 5.08 4.22
N LEU A 64 0.32 4.20 3.34
CA LEU A 64 1.71 3.78 3.27
C LEU A 64 2.14 3.71 1.81
N LYS A 65 3.27 4.35 1.48
CA LYS A 65 3.91 4.20 0.17
C LYS A 65 4.94 3.07 0.24
N ALA A 66 4.84 2.12 -0.68
CA ALA A 66 5.79 1.02 -0.85
C ALA A 66 6.52 1.17 -2.19
N PHE A 67 7.78 0.74 -2.25
CA PHE A 67 8.63 0.89 -3.44
C PHE A 67 8.86 -0.42 -4.21
N THR A 68 8.52 -1.57 -3.62
CA THR A 68 8.79 -2.90 -4.21
C THR A 68 7.58 -3.83 -4.08
N PRO A 69 6.64 -3.84 -5.04
CA PRO A 69 6.51 -2.91 -6.18
C PRO A 69 6.05 -1.51 -5.74
N LEU A 70 6.26 -0.52 -6.63
CA LEU A 70 5.88 0.87 -6.36
C LEU A 70 4.36 1.03 -6.31
N ARG A 71 3.83 1.32 -5.12
CA ARG A 71 2.39 1.51 -4.89
C ARG A 71 2.12 2.39 -3.68
N LEU A 72 0.95 3.01 -3.66
CA LEU A 72 0.35 3.61 -2.48
C LEU A 72 -0.73 2.68 -1.95
N VAL A 73 -0.64 2.32 -0.67
CA VAL A 73 -1.61 1.48 0.03
C VAL A 73 -2.40 2.38 0.97
N VAL A 74 -3.72 2.35 0.86
CA VAL A 74 -4.64 3.10 1.74
C VAL A 74 -5.52 2.10 2.47
N ASP A 75 -5.32 1.98 3.77
CA ASP A 75 -6.12 1.13 4.63
C ASP A 75 -7.29 1.93 5.21
N LEU A 76 -8.50 1.48 4.93
CA LEU A 76 -9.75 2.02 5.44
C LEU A 76 -10.17 1.22 6.68
N ILE A 77 -10.18 1.88 7.83
CA ILE A 77 -10.46 1.30 9.15
C ILE A 77 -11.96 1.20 9.36
N ASP A 78 -12.42 0.12 9.98
CA ASP A 78 -13.84 -0.16 10.23
C ASP A 78 -14.70 -0.06 8.96
N THR A 79 -14.15 -0.45 7.80
CA THR A 79 -14.77 -0.24 6.50
C THR A 79 -14.91 -1.56 5.73
N LEU A 80 -16.13 -1.84 5.27
CA LEU A 80 -16.45 -2.93 4.33
C LEU A 80 -16.43 -2.42 2.89
N ASN A 81 -15.98 -3.28 1.98
CA ASN A 81 -15.98 -3.04 0.55
C ASN A 81 -17.29 -3.52 -0.08
N GLU A 82 -18.12 -2.62 -0.61
CA GLU A 82 -19.31 -2.98 -1.41
C GLU A 82 -19.00 -2.99 -2.91
N ILE A 83 -17.81 -2.58 -3.31
CA ILE A 83 -17.41 -2.51 -4.71
C ILE A 83 -17.08 -3.92 -5.19
N SER A 84 -17.62 -4.26 -6.37
CA SER A 84 -17.30 -5.51 -7.04
C SER A 84 -15.78 -5.62 -7.29
N PRO A 85 -15.15 -6.77 -7.01
CA PRO A 85 -13.72 -6.93 -7.14
C PRO A 85 -13.32 -6.98 -8.61
N SER A 86 -13.06 -5.81 -9.20
CA SER A 86 -12.43 -5.70 -10.51
C SER A 86 -11.33 -4.64 -10.45
N PRO A 87 -10.09 -4.97 -10.83
CA PRO A 87 -9.05 -3.96 -10.93
C PRO A 87 -9.46 -2.93 -11.97
N LEU A 88 -9.42 -1.67 -11.57
CA LEU A 88 -9.50 -0.56 -12.52
C LEU A 88 -8.11 -0.48 -13.18
N VAL A 89 -7.99 -1.05 -14.38
CA VAL A 89 -6.78 -0.95 -15.20
C VAL A 89 -6.82 0.40 -15.91
N LEU A 90 -5.96 1.28 -15.45
CA LEU A 90 -6.01 2.69 -15.75
C LEU A 90 -4.57 3.09 -16.03
N ASN A 91 -4.06 2.74 -17.22
CA ASN A 91 -2.66 2.97 -17.57
C ASN A 91 -2.43 4.47 -17.89
N TYR A 92 -2.64 5.31 -16.87
CA TYR A 92 -2.46 6.75 -16.91
C TYR A 92 -1.02 7.11 -16.56
N GLU A 93 -0.61 8.37 -16.77
CA GLU A 93 0.81 8.77 -16.67
C GLU A 93 1.48 8.41 -15.33
N VAL A 94 0.74 8.46 -14.22
CA VAL A 94 1.28 8.22 -12.86
C VAL A 94 0.66 6.97 -12.20
N ILE A 95 -0.62 6.71 -12.45
CA ILE A 95 -1.39 5.63 -11.83
C ILE A 95 -1.43 4.46 -12.81
N GLY A 96 -1.19 3.24 -12.33
CA GLY A 96 -1.23 2.03 -13.17
C GLY A 96 -2.51 1.21 -12.96
N THR A 97 -2.75 0.77 -11.73
CA THR A 97 -3.94 -0.04 -11.38
C THR A 97 -4.45 0.37 -10.02
N VAL A 98 -5.77 0.30 -9.83
CA VAL A 98 -6.39 0.45 -8.51
C VAL A 98 -7.13 -0.84 -8.17
N ARG A 99 -6.86 -1.38 -6.98
CA ARG A 99 -7.43 -2.63 -6.46
C ARG A 99 -7.97 -2.42 -5.06
N THR A 100 -9.09 -3.05 -4.77
CA THR A 100 -9.71 -3.06 -3.44
C THR A 100 -9.69 -4.48 -2.90
N LEU A 101 -9.22 -4.65 -1.67
CA LEU A 101 -9.14 -5.93 -0.98
C LEU A 101 -9.83 -5.81 0.38
N GLN A 102 -10.78 -6.70 0.66
CA GLN A 102 -11.32 -6.85 2.00
C GLN A 102 -10.38 -7.74 2.81
N LEU A 103 -9.84 -7.23 3.92
CA LEU A 103 -9.06 -8.03 4.85
C LEU A 103 -10.03 -8.83 5.74
N ALA A 104 -9.98 -10.15 5.60
CA ALA A 104 -10.79 -11.08 6.38
C ALA A 104 -10.02 -11.57 7.62
N GLY A 105 -10.75 -11.93 8.68
CA GLY A 105 -10.16 -12.52 9.89
C GLY A 105 -9.62 -11.52 10.93
N GLU A 106 -9.75 -10.21 10.69
CA GLU A 106 -9.52 -9.19 11.71
C GLU A 106 -10.79 -8.99 12.58
N PRO A 107 -10.66 -8.59 13.86
CA PRO A 107 -11.81 -8.31 14.72
C PRO A 107 -12.71 -7.18 14.22
N GLN A 108 -12.14 -6.28 13.41
CA GLN A 108 -12.80 -5.12 12.83
C GLN A 108 -12.71 -5.22 11.30
N PRO A 109 -13.77 -4.83 10.57
CA PRO A 109 -13.73 -4.85 9.12
C PRO A 109 -12.71 -3.85 8.60
N ARG A 110 -11.84 -4.29 7.68
CA ARG A 110 -10.82 -3.43 7.10
C ARG A 110 -10.72 -3.63 5.61
N THR A 111 -10.77 -2.54 4.86
CA THR A 111 -10.64 -2.54 3.40
C THR A 111 -9.32 -1.89 3.04
N GLN A 112 -8.52 -2.56 2.21
CA GLN A 112 -7.27 -2.04 1.69
C GLN A 112 -7.44 -1.64 0.23
N VAL A 113 -7.08 -0.40 -0.10
CA VAL A 113 -7.04 0.11 -1.47
C VAL A 113 -5.57 0.20 -1.90
N GLU A 114 -5.19 -0.62 -2.87
CA GLU A 114 -3.87 -0.61 -3.47
C GLU A 114 -3.88 0.17 -4.77
N ILE A 115 -3.06 1.21 -4.85
CA ILE A 115 -2.88 2.04 -6.04
C ILE A 115 -1.47 1.80 -6.55
N SER A 116 -1.33 0.99 -7.60
CA SER A 116 -0.06 0.80 -8.31
C SER A 116 0.35 2.09 -9.01
N LEU A 117 1.62 2.46 -8.92
CA LEU A 117 2.16 3.66 -9.55
C LEU A 117 3.16 3.27 -10.64
N ILE A 118 3.07 3.94 -11.79
CA ILE A 118 3.98 3.71 -12.93
C ILE A 118 5.34 4.36 -12.66
N ARG A 119 5.34 5.50 -11.97
CA ARG A 119 6.54 6.25 -11.58
C ARG A 119 6.37 6.83 -10.19
N ASP A 120 7.50 7.14 -9.57
CA ASP A 120 7.48 7.81 -8.27
C ASP A 120 6.93 9.24 -8.42
N ALA A 121 5.84 9.54 -7.70
CA ALA A 121 5.21 10.85 -7.70
C ALA A 121 4.90 11.32 -6.28
N PRO A 122 5.09 12.62 -5.98
CA PRO A 122 4.51 13.25 -4.80
C PRO A 122 2.99 13.06 -4.80
N HIS A 123 2.43 12.87 -3.61
CA HIS A 123 0.99 12.71 -3.46
C HIS A 123 0.50 13.46 -2.23
N LYS A 124 -0.76 13.86 -2.27
CA LYS A 124 -1.46 14.49 -1.15
C LYS A 124 -2.79 13.79 -0.95
N ILE A 125 -3.11 13.47 0.29
CA ILE A 125 -4.40 12.89 0.65
C ILE A 125 -5.22 13.95 1.39
N THR A 126 -6.44 14.20 0.93
CA THR A 126 -7.37 15.14 1.54
C THR A 126 -8.73 14.49 1.74
N ARG A 127 -9.38 14.76 2.88
CA ARG A 127 -10.73 14.27 3.17
C ARG A 127 -11.74 15.39 2.89
N ARG A 128 -12.82 15.07 2.18
CA ARG A 128 -13.90 15.98 1.81
C ARG A 128 -15.24 15.32 2.08
N GLY A 129 -15.80 15.56 3.27
CA GLY A 129 -17.03 14.88 3.68
C GLY A 129 -16.85 13.35 3.70
N GLU A 130 -17.58 12.66 2.84
CA GLU A 130 -17.57 11.20 2.69
C GLU A 130 -16.49 10.70 1.72
N GLU A 131 -15.75 11.61 1.10
CA GLU A 131 -14.73 11.29 0.11
C GLU A 131 -13.31 11.43 0.66
N ILE A 132 -12.43 10.56 0.18
CA ILE A 132 -10.99 10.69 0.34
C ILE A 132 -10.38 10.89 -1.06
N TRP A 133 -9.74 12.03 -1.24
CA TRP A 133 -9.07 12.43 -2.47
C TRP A 133 -7.58 12.20 -2.34
N ILE A 134 -7.03 11.32 -3.16
CA ILE A 134 -5.61 11.05 -3.28
C ILE A 134 -5.11 11.67 -4.58
N SER A 135 -4.49 12.84 -4.47
CA SER A 135 -3.97 13.62 -5.59
C SER A 135 -2.51 13.27 -5.86
N PHE A 136 -2.15 13.09 -7.13
CA PHE A 136 -0.79 12.83 -7.58
C PHE A 136 -0.29 13.98 -8.46
N ASP A 137 0.88 14.51 -8.11
CA ASP A 137 1.52 15.56 -8.90
C ASP A 137 2.10 14.97 -10.20
N THR A 138 1.70 15.55 -11.32
CA THR A 138 2.16 15.17 -12.66
C THR A 138 3.44 15.89 -13.07
N THR A 139 3.73 17.05 -12.46
CA THR A 139 4.98 17.78 -12.67
C THR A 139 6.16 16.94 -12.19
N GLN A 140 7.01 16.51 -13.14
CA GLN A 140 8.28 15.87 -12.79
C GLN A 140 9.04 16.76 -11.80
N PRO A 141 9.61 16.21 -10.73
CA PRO A 141 10.56 16.96 -9.92
C PRO A 141 11.73 17.33 -10.83
N LYS A 142 11.82 18.61 -11.22
CA LYS A 142 13.00 19.18 -11.86
C LYS A 142 14.12 19.07 -10.83
N ILE A 143 14.90 17.99 -10.90
CA ILE A 143 16.15 17.89 -10.17
C ILE A 143 17.00 19.05 -10.67
N LYS A 144 17.13 20.10 -9.85
CA LYS A 144 18.16 21.13 -10.05
C LYS A 144 19.49 20.43 -9.78
N VAL A 145 20.04 19.79 -10.80
CA VAL A 145 21.46 19.44 -10.82
C VAL A 145 22.19 20.78 -10.79
N VAL A 146 22.66 21.17 -9.61
CA VAL A 146 23.68 22.21 -9.49
C VAL A 146 24.88 21.66 -10.26
N PRO A 147 25.33 22.29 -11.36
CA PRO A 147 26.54 21.85 -12.01
C PRO A 147 27.67 22.05 -11.01
N SER A 148 28.26 20.93 -10.58
CA SER A 148 29.51 20.95 -9.83
C SER A 148 30.53 21.61 -10.76
N ARG A 149 30.85 22.87 -10.45
CA ARG A 149 31.77 23.70 -11.21
C ARG A 149 33.14 23.05 -11.10
N THR A 150 33.67 22.60 -12.23
CA THR A 150 35.08 22.31 -12.44
C THR A 150 35.90 23.50 -11.96
N GLU A 151 36.63 23.34 -10.86
CA GLU A 151 37.70 24.25 -10.47
C GLU A 151 39.04 23.57 -10.78
N LEU A 152 39.54 23.88 -11.98
CA LEU A 152 40.93 23.72 -12.37
C LEU A 152 41.80 24.57 -11.44
N VAL A 153 42.62 23.91 -10.61
CA VAL A 153 43.82 24.53 -10.03
C VAL A 153 45.03 23.80 -10.59
N ALA A 154 45.73 24.49 -11.49
CA ALA A 154 47.02 24.09 -12.02
C ALA A 154 48.15 24.83 -11.27
N LYS A 155 49.24 24.12 -10.91
CA LYS A 155 50.64 24.59 -11.04
C LYS A 155 51.67 23.48 -10.68
N PRO A 156 52.97 23.61 -11.05
CA PRO A 156 53.73 22.55 -11.77
C PRO A 156 55.09 22.20 -11.10
N MET A 157 55.92 21.43 -11.84
CA MET A 157 57.28 20.88 -11.55
C MET A 157 57.27 19.58 -10.72
N ALA A 158 57.96 18.49 -11.08
CA ALA A 158 59.22 18.41 -11.80
C ALA A 158 59.28 17.20 -12.76
N GLU A 159 60.14 17.40 -13.75
CA GLU A 159 60.58 16.54 -14.83
C GLU A 159 61.30 15.28 -14.30
N GLY A 160 60.91 14.14 -14.86
CA GLY A 160 61.51 12.83 -14.65
C GLY A 160 61.29 12.01 -15.91
N GLU A 161 62.28 12.10 -16.79
CA GLU A 161 62.47 11.39 -18.04
C GLU A 161 62.24 9.87 -17.91
N VAL A 162 61.68 9.26 -18.95
CA VAL A 162 62.14 8.01 -19.62
C VAL A 162 60.96 7.17 -20.14
N ALA A 163 61.05 6.92 -21.45
CA ALA A 163 60.46 5.83 -22.24
C ALA A 163 58.96 5.86 -22.57
N THR A 164 58.69 6.41 -23.75
CA THR A 164 57.66 5.94 -24.69
C THR A 164 57.72 4.41 -24.84
N PRO A 165 56.57 3.72 -24.80
CA PRO A 165 56.20 2.98 -26.00
C PRO A 165 54.75 3.21 -26.43
N LYS A 166 54.65 3.45 -27.73
CA LYS A 166 53.49 3.45 -28.62
C LYS A 166 52.55 2.26 -28.33
N PRO A 167 51.22 2.45 -28.18
CA PRO A 167 50.29 1.32 -28.18
C PRO A 167 50.19 0.76 -29.60
N SER A 168 50.59 -0.50 -29.76
CA SER A 168 50.36 -1.27 -30.98
C SER A 168 48.87 -1.65 -31.07
N PRO A 169 48.26 -1.75 -32.27
CA PRO A 169 46.83 -2.01 -32.43
C PRO A 169 46.45 -3.40 -31.91
N GLN A 170 45.59 -3.46 -30.88
CA GLN A 170 44.94 -4.71 -30.52
C GLN A 170 43.91 -5.08 -31.59
N LYS A 171 44.20 -6.19 -32.28
CA LYS A 171 43.30 -6.92 -33.17
C LYS A 171 41.99 -7.25 -32.42
N PRO A 172 40.81 -7.07 -33.02
CA PRO A 172 39.55 -7.47 -32.41
C PRO A 172 39.53 -8.98 -32.08
N PRO A 173 38.95 -9.40 -30.94
CA PRO A 173 38.74 -10.82 -30.65
C PRO A 173 37.76 -11.43 -31.68
N PRO A 174 37.94 -12.70 -32.07
CA PRO A 174 37.01 -13.38 -32.97
C PRO A 174 35.61 -13.46 -32.33
N PRO A 175 34.54 -13.42 -33.15
CA PRO A 175 33.18 -13.56 -32.65
C PRO A 175 33.01 -14.92 -31.96
N PRO A 176 32.22 -14.99 -30.87
CA PRO A 176 31.92 -16.26 -30.22
C PRO A 176 31.17 -17.20 -31.20
N PRO A 177 31.40 -18.53 -31.12
CA PRO A 177 30.68 -19.49 -31.92
C PRO A 177 29.17 -19.41 -31.65
N PRO A 178 28.31 -19.73 -32.64
CA PRO A 178 26.87 -19.73 -32.45
C PRO A 178 26.50 -20.70 -31.32
N LEU A 179 26.01 -20.17 -30.21
CA LEU A 179 25.42 -20.98 -29.16
C LEU A 179 24.26 -21.77 -29.76
N GLU A 180 24.42 -23.09 -29.79
CA GLU A 180 23.40 -24.07 -30.08
C GLU A 180 22.09 -23.66 -29.39
N ARG A 181 21.09 -23.29 -30.19
CA ARG A 181 19.71 -23.25 -29.71
C ARG A 181 19.31 -24.69 -29.41
N LYS A 182 19.49 -25.09 -28.15
CA LYS A 182 18.68 -26.16 -27.57
C LYS A 182 17.22 -25.80 -27.85
N SER A 183 16.61 -26.59 -28.72
CA SER A 183 15.21 -26.53 -29.08
C SER A 183 14.36 -26.54 -27.81
N LEU A 184 13.64 -25.46 -27.58
CA LEU A 184 12.52 -25.48 -26.64
C LEU A 184 11.45 -26.44 -27.20
N PRO A 185 10.80 -27.26 -26.36
CA PRO A 185 9.75 -28.15 -26.83
C PRO A 185 8.63 -27.35 -27.47
N SER A 186 8.22 -27.82 -28.66
CA SER A 186 7.12 -27.29 -29.46
C SER A 186 5.84 -27.22 -28.64
N ALA A 187 5.28 -26.01 -28.52
CA ALA A 187 3.93 -25.78 -28.01
C ALA A 187 2.90 -26.20 -29.06
N SER A 188 2.65 -27.50 -29.16
CA SER A 188 1.52 -28.07 -29.89
C SER A 188 0.88 -29.16 -29.05
N LYS A 189 0.17 -28.74 -28.00
CA LYS A 189 -0.82 -29.58 -27.33
C LYS A 189 -1.81 -28.76 -26.50
N VAL A 190 -2.58 -27.91 -27.17
CA VAL A 190 -3.81 -27.34 -26.58
C VAL A 190 -4.93 -27.55 -27.58
N LEU A 191 -5.52 -28.74 -27.54
CA LEU A 191 -6.88 -29.05 -28.00
C LEU A 191 -7.22 -30.44 -27.47
N SER A 192 -7.62 -30.48 -26.21
CA SER A 192 -8.44 -31.58 -25.68
C SER A 192 -9.54 -30.94 -24.86
N VAL A 193 -10.42 -30.24 -25.58
CA VAL A 193 -11.77 -29.94 -25.12
C VAL A 193 -12.44 -31.29 -24.93
N ARG A 194 -12.59 -31.70 -23.67
CA ARG A 194 -13.34 -32.89 -23.27
C ARG A 194 -14.84 -32.59 -23.43
N GLN A 195 -15.30 -32.51 -24.67
CA GLN A 195 -16.71 -32.70 -25.01
C GLN A 195 -16.99 -34.20 -24.92
N SER A 196 -17.63 -34.61 -23.82
CA SER A 196 -18.53 -35.76 -23.77
C SER A 196 -18.95 -36.00 -22.34
N LYS A 197 -20.24 -35.77 -22.06
CA LYS A 197 -21.18 -36.73 -21.46
C LYS A 197 -22.29 -35.97 -20.73
N MET A 198 -23.12 -35.28 -21.48
CA MET A 198 -24.42 -34.82 -21.00
C MET A 198 -25.37 -34.96 -22.17
N ASP A 199 -25.70 -36.22 -22.48
CA ASP A 199 -26.84 -36.64 -23.30
C ASP A 199 -26.83 -38.17 -23.37
N LYS A 200 -27.34 -38.82 -22.33
CA LYS A 200 -27.98 -40.14 -22.42
C LYS A 200 -28.75 -40.42 -21.14
N GLU A 201 -29.96 -40.94 -21.34
CA GLU A 201 -31.05 -41.23 -20.38
C GLU A 201 -31.89 -39.99 -20.04
N LEU A 202 -32.98 -39.64 -20.74
CA LEU A 202 -34.00 -40.44 -21.44
C LEU A 202 -34.65 -41.53 -20.56
N ARG A 203 -35.91 -41.24 -20.20
CA ARG A 203 -37.01 -42.14 -19.81
C ARG A 203 -36.88 -42.82 -18.45
N TYR A 204 -37.77 -42.45 -17.53
CA TYR A 204 -38.99 -43.24 -17.27
C TYR A 204 -40.05 -42.33 -16.65
N ASP A 205 -41.31 -42.70 -16.94
CA ASP A 205 -42.55 -42.13 -16.42
C ASP A 205 -42.63 -42.02 -14.89
#